data_AF-K2CVG4-F1
#
_entry.id   AF-K2CVG4-F1
#
_cell.length_a   1.000
_cell.length_b   1.000
_cell.length_c   1.000
_cell.angle_alpha   90.00
_cell.angle_beta   90.00
_cell.angle_gamma   90.00
#
_symmetry.space_group_name_H-M   'P 1'
#
loop_
_entity.id
_entity.type
_entity.pdbx_description
1 polymer ?
#
loop_
_entity_poly.entity_id
_entity_poly.type
_entity_poly.pdbx_seq_one_letter_code
_entity_poly.pdbx_strand_id
1 'polypeptide(L)'
;MSADNGIYIVKFPDGFRVAYAQAIEIIDYYLEGSDERKEKLKMYFGNSKVYVEKELAILAAHSLAEQYEYLDYGVRLMPGEFEAFE
;
A
#
# COMPACT_ATOMS: atom_id res chain seq x y z
N MET A 1 18.84 9.83 8.74
CA MET A 1 18.25 8.50 9.00
C MET A 1 17.16 8.34 7.97
N SER A 2 17.21 7.32 7.11
CA SER A 2 16.09 6.97 6.22
C SER A 2 15.01 6.32 7.08
N ALA A 3 13.77 6.79 6.99
CA ALA A 3 12.62 6.18 7.64
C ALA A 3 11.97 5.12 6.75
N ASP A 4 12.47 4.94 5.52
CA ASP A 4 12.02 3.98 4.51
C ASP A 4 10.49 3.97 4.37
N ASN A 5 9.88 5.16 4.33
CA ASN A 5 8.43 5.32 4.39
C ASN A 5 7.83 5.87 3.09
N GLY A 6 6.54 5.61 2.90
CA GLY A 6 5.81 6.07 1.72
C GLY A 6 4.31 5.83 1.84
N ILE A 7 3.58 6.43 0.91
CA ILE A 7 2.17 6.12 0.66
C ILE A 7 2.09 5.19 -0.53
N TYR A 8 1.43 4.05 -0.36
CA TYR A 8 1.39 3.00 -1.35
C TYR A 8 -0.03 2.77 -1.82
N ILE A 9 -0.16 2.63 -3.13
CA ILE A 9 -1.38 2.29 -3.84
C ILE A 9 -1.20 0.86 -4.34
N VAL A 10 -2.07 -0.04 -3.90
CA VAL A 10 -2.04 -1.47 -4.26
C VAL A 10 -3.37 -1.87 -4.87
N LYS A 11 -3.32 -2.65 -5.95
CA LYS A 11 -4.50 -3.25 -6.58
C LYS A 11 -4.75 -4.63 -5.97
N PHE A 12 -5.94 -4.83 -5.43
CA PHE A 12 -6.51 -6.10 -4.97
C PHE A 12 -7.71 -6.50 -5.85
N PRO A 13 -8.22 -7.73 -5.76
CA PRO A 13 -9.37 -8.16 -6.56
C PRO A 13 -10.61 -7.27 -6.37
N ASP A 14 -10.80 -6.71 -5.17
CA ASP A 14 -11.94 -5.86 -4.82
C ASP A 14 -11.74 -4.37 -5.19
N GLY A 15 -10.53 -3.94 -5.52
CA GLY A 15 -10.23 -2.56 -5.90
C GLY A 15 -8.83 -2.10 -5.52
N PHE A 16 -8.59 -0.81 -5.56
CA PHE A 16 -7.36 -0.19 -5.11
C PHE A 16 -7.45 0.19 -3.65
N ARG A 17 -6.40 -0.05 -2.88
CA ARG A 17 -6.27 0.37 -1.48
C ARG A 17 -5.04 1.24 -1.32
N VAL A 18 -5.14 2.20 -0.41
CA VAL A 18 -4.09 3.19 -0.13
C VAL A 18 -3.70 3.09 1.34
N ALA A 19 -2.41 3.03 1.62
CA ALA A 19 -1.90 2.99 2.99
C ALA A 19 -0.53 3.68 3.11
N TYR A 20 -0.28 4.28 4.26
CA TYR A 20 1.08 4.59 4.69
C TYR A 20 1.78 3.32 5.17
N ALA A 21 3.00 3.08 4.71
CA ALA A 21 3.82 1.97 5.19
C ALA A 21 5.24 2.44 5.50
N GLN A 22 5.81 1.85 6.55
CA GLN A 22 7.23 1.93 6.87
C GLN A 22 7.85 0.60 6.42
N ALA A 23 8.91 0.65 5.60
CA ALA A 23 9.56 -0.51 5.00
C ALA A 23 8.61 -1.40 4.17
N ILE A 24 7.99 -0.86 3.11
CA ILE A 24 7.12 -1.69 2.25
C ILE A 24 7.86 -2.82 1.54
N GLU A 25 9.19 -2.75 1.45
CA GLU A 25 10.03 -3.82 0.90
C GLU A 25 9.76 -5.17 1.59
N ILE A 26 9.23 -5.16 2.81
CA ILE A 26 8.76 -6.34 3.53
C ILE A 26 7.63 -7.06 2.78
N ILE A 27 6.79 -6.37 2.01
CA ILE A 27 5.70 -7.00 1.25
C ILE A 27 6.25 -7.82 0.06
N ASP A 28 7.29 -7.32 -0.62
CA ASP A 28 7.94 -8.02 -1.73
C ASP A 28 9.04 -8.99 -1.27
N TYR A 29 9.42 -8.93 0.01
CA TYR A 29 10.36 -9.88 0.63
C TYR A 29 9.75 -11.28 0.79
N TYR A 30 8.46 -11.36 1.11
CA TYR A 30 7.76 -12.63 1.29
C TYR A 30 7.24 -13.18 -0.04
N LEU A 31 7.27 -14.50 -0.17
CA LEU A 31 6.78 -15.21 -1.35
C LEU A 31 5.30 -14.91 -1.58
N GLU A 32 4.92 -14.77 -2.86
CA GLU A 32 3.53 -14.66 -3.26
C GLU A 32 2.71 -15.83 -2.71
N GLY A 33 1.53 -15.53 -2.15
CA GLY A 33 0.66 -16.50 -1.51
C GLY A 33 1.07 -16.96 -0.10
N SER A 34 2.24 -16.58 0.42
CA SER A 34 2.65 -16.97 1.78
C SER A 34 1.79 -16.30 2.85
N ASP A 35 1.66 -16.97 4.00
CA ASP A 35 0.86 -16.46 5.11
C ASP A 35 1.48 -15.17 5.68
N GLU A 36 2.81 -15.08 5.71
CA GLU A 36 3.53 -13.86 6.13
C GLU A 36 3.21 -12.67 5.22
N ARG A 37 3.17 -12.90 3.90
CA ARG A 37 2.82 -11.85 2.92
C ARG A 37 1.39 -11.37 3.15
N LYS A 38 0.44 -12.30 3.32
CA LYS A 38 -0.97 -11.98 3.61
C LYS A 38 -1.12 -11.21 4.92
N GLU A 39 -0.40 -11.60 5.97
CA GLU A 39 -0.41 -10.89 7.25
C GLU A 39 0.10 -9.46 7.10
N LYS A 40 1.16 -9.23 6.33
CA LYS A 40 1.67 -7.88 6.07
C LYS A 40 0.72 -7.05 5.22
N LEU A 41 0.13 -7.63 4.17
CA LEU A 41 -0.89 -6.96 3.38
C LEU A 41 -2.09 -6.58 4.24
N LYS A 42 -2.55 -7.47 5.12
CA LYS A 42 -3.64 -7.20 6.07
C LYS A 42 -3.27 -6.12 7.09
N MET A 43 -2.04 -6.15 7.62
CA MET A 43 -1.56 -5.15 8.58
C MET A 43 -1.57 -3.73 7.98
N TYR A 44 -1.15 -3.57 6.72
CA TYR A 44 -1.09 -2.25 6.08
C TYR A 44 -2.41 -1.83 5.44
N PHE A 45 -3.10 -2.74 4.74
CA PHE A 45 -4.23 -2.42 3.87
C PHE A 45 -5.58 -2.95 4.37
N GLY A 46 -5.60 -3.71 5.46
CA GLY A 46 -6.82 -4.38 5.93
C GLY A 46 -7.95 -3.43 6.30
N ASN A 47 -7.60 -2.26 6.86
CA ASN A 47 -8.55 -1.21 7.23
C ASN A 47 -8.59 -0.06 6.21
N SER A 48 -7.88 -0.17 5.08
CA SER A 48 -7.86 0.87 4.06
C SER A 48 -9.18 0.92 3.30
N LYS A 49 -9.61 2.13 2.94
CA LYS A 49 -10.73 2.32 2.02
C LYS A 49 -10.42 1.69 0.67
N VAL A 50 -11.43 1.06 0.08
CA VAL A 50 -11.39 0.50 -1.28
C VAL A 50 -11.85 1.57 -2.27
N TYR A 51 -11.06 1.77 -3.31
CA TYR A 51 -11.34 2.65 -4.43
C TYR A 51 -11.51 1.81 -5.69
N VAL A 52 -12.62 2.01 -6.42
CA VAL A 52 -12.88 1.26 -7.66
C VAL A 52 -11.95 1.75 -8.78
N GLU A 53 -11.78 3.07 -8.88
CA GLU A 53 -10.99 3.71 -9.92
C GLU A 53 -9.57 4.03 -9.42
N LYS A 54 -8.59 3.83 -10.30
CA LYS A 54 -7.18 4.09 -10.02
C LYS A 54 -6.94 5.58 -9.74
N GLU A 55 -7.59 6.44 -10.50
CA GLU A 55 -7.49 7.90 -10.39
C GLU A 55 -7.94 8.38 -9.01
N LEU A 56 -9.02 7.81 -8.47
CA LEU A 56 -9.50 8.12 -7.12
C LEU A 56 -8.50 7.67 -6.05
N ALA A 57 -7.87 6.51 -6.22
CA ALA A 57 -6.83 6.03 -5.32
C ALA A 57 -5.58 6.94 -5.36
N ILE A 58 -5.19 7.42 -6.53
CA ILE A 58 -4.08 8.37 -6.69
C ILE A 58 -4.39 9.68 -5.97
N LEU A 59 -5.58 10.25 -6.16
CA LEU A 59 -6.00 11.48 -5.46
C LEU A 59 -5.99 11.29 -3.94
N ALA A 60 -6.51 10.15 -3.46
CA ALA A 60 -6.49 9.82 -2.03
C ALA A 60 -5.06 9.66 -1.49
N ALA A 61 -4.15 9.07 -2.26
CA ALA A 61 -2.76 8.92 -1.86
C ALA A 61 -2.02 10.26 -1.75
N HIS A 62 -2.24 11.17 -2.69
CA HIS A 62 -1.69 12.52 -2.60
C HIS A 62 -2.27 13.30 -1.42
N SER A 63 -3.58 13.21 -1.17
CA SER A 63 -4.19 13.85 0.00
C SER A 63 -3.71 13.25 1.33
N LEU A 64 -3.42 11.94 1.36
CA LEU A 64 -2.81 11.30 2.52
C LEU A 64 -1.36 11.75 2.71
N ALA A 65 -0.61 11.93 1.63
CA ALA A 65 0.79 12.36 1.68
C ALA A 65 0.94 13.77 2.30
N GLU A 66 -0.04 14.66 2.11
CA GLU A 66 -0.04 16.00 2.73
C GLU A 66 -0.06 15.98 4.27
N GLN A 67 -0.43 14.85 4.89
CA GLN A 67 -0.45 14.67 6.34
C GLN A 67 0.93 14.36 6.93
N TYR A 68 1.94 14.11 6.07
CA TYR A 68 3.29 13.76 6.48
C TYR A 68 4.26 14.85 6.06
N GLU A 69 5.09 15.32 6.99
CA GLU A 69 6.12 16.34 6.72
C GLU A 69 7.16 15.84 5.71
N TYR A 70 7.45 14.54 5.74
CA TYR A 70 8.47 13.93 4.90
C TYR A 70 8.15 12.46 4.60
N LEU A 71 8.30 12.07 3.33
CA LEU A 71 8.14 10.72 2.81
C LEU A 71 9.36 10.37 1.95
N ASP A 72 10.15 9.36 2.35
CA ASP A 72 11.35 8.94 1.62
C ASP A 72 11.02 8.47 0.19
N TYR A 73 9.93 7.72 0.05
CA TYR A 73 9.50 7.15 -1.23
C TYR A 73 8.33 7.89 -1.88
N GLY A 74 7.78 8.92 -1.21
CA GLY A 74 6.62 9.65 -1.67
C GLY A 74 5.39 8.77 -1.87
N VAL A 75 4.63 9.04 -2.93
CA VAL A 75 3.48 8.22 -3.36
C VAL A 75 3.97 7.20 -4.40
N ARG A 76 3.68 5.91 -4.16
CA ARG A 76 4.08 4.79 -5.03
C ARG A 76 2.87 3.96 -5.41
N LEU A 77 2.76 3.64 -6.69
CA LEU A 77 1.84 2.62 -7.19
C LEU A 77 2.60 1.30 -7.34
N MET A 78 2.15 0.26 -6.64
CA MET A 78 2.74 -1.07 -6.76
C MET A 78 2.30 -1.72 -8.07
N PRO A 79 3.21 -2.40 -8.79
CA PRO A 79 2.87 -3.10 -10.02
C PRO A 79 2.06 -4.37 -9.74
N GLY A 80 1.18 -4.75 -10.66
CA GLY A 80 0.41 -5.99 -10.58
C GLY A 80 -0.84 -5.91 -9.71
N GLU A 81 -1.51 -7.06 -9.59
CA GLU A 81 -2.65 -7.29 -8.68
C GLU A 81 -2.18 -8.22 -7.56
N PHE A 82 -2.39 -7.82 -6.31
CA PHE A 82 -1.98 -8.55 -5.12
C PHE A 82 -3.08 -9.47 -4.64
N GLU A 83 -2.70 -10.56 -3.96
CA GLU A 83 -3.68 -11.49 -3.41
C GLU A 83 -4.58 -10.84 -2.35
N ALA A 84 -5.82 -11.32 -2.28
CA ALA A 84 -6.68 -11.03 -1.15
C ALA A 84 -6.10 -11.65 0.13
N PHE A 85 -6.33 -10.99 1.25
CA PHE A 85 -6.02 -11.48 2.58
C PHE A 85 -7.35 -11.58 3.35
N GLU A 86 -7.69 -12.78 3.82
CA GLU A 86 -8.90 -13.05 4.63
C GLU A 86 -8.63 -12.79 6.12
#